data_AF-A0AAW0M6P9-F1
#
_entry.id   AF-A0AAW0M6P9-F1
#
_cell.length_a   1.000
_cell.length_b   1.000
_cell.length_c   1.000
_cell.angle_alpha   90.00
_cell.angle_beta   90.00
_cell.angle_gamma   90.00
#
_symmetry.space_group_name_H-M   'P 1'
#
loop_
_entity.id
_entity.type
_entity.pdbx_description
1 polymer ?
#
loop_
_entity_poly.entity_id
_entity_poly.type
_entity_poly.pdbx_seq_one_letter_code
_entity_poly.pdbx_strand_id
1 'polypeptide(L)' 'MSAICNDIMTVIDKHLLPLASEVESTVFYYKMKGDYYRYLTEFKTGHEKKEVADKSMKAYETASTFAEDDLAPTNPI' A
#
# COMPACT_ATOMS: atom_id res chain seq x y z
N MET A 1 13.76 -5.95 10.20
CA MET A 1 12.55 -5.21 9.77
C MET A 1 12.47 -5.07 8.25
N SER A 2 13.51 -4.56 7.57
CA SER A 2 13.50 -4.38 6.11
C SER A 2 13.23 -5.65 5.29
N ALA A 3 13.72 -6.82 5.71
CA ALA A 3 13.46 -8.08 5.00
C ALA A 3 11.96 -8.44 4.97
N ILE A 4 11.29 -8.38 6.13
CA ILE A 4 9.85 -8.64 6.26
C ILE A 4 9.04 -7.66 5.40
N CYS A 5 9.39 -6.37 5.43
CA CYS A 5 8.76 -5.34 4.59
C CYS A 5 8.97 -5.59 3.08
N ASN A 6 10.12 -6.13 2.68
CA ASN A 6 10.38 -6.45 1.28
C ASN A 6 9.67 -7.73 0.82
N ASP A 7 9.59 -8.74 1.69
CA ASP A 7 8.89 -10.00 1.41
C ASP A 7 7.39 -9.74 1.22
N ILE A 8 6.77 -8.99 2.14
CA ILE A 8 5.35 -8.64 2.01
C ILE A 8 5.09 -7.74 0.79
N MET A 9 6.01 -6.81 0.47
CA MET A 9 5.91 -6.01 -0.74
C MET A 9 5.90 -6.90 -2.00
N THR A 10 6.77 -7.91 -2.02
CA THR A 10 6.83 -8.88 -3.11
C THR A 10 5.54 -9.69 -3.22
N VAL A 11 4.96 -10.10 -2.10
CA VAL A 11 3.68 -10.83 -2.07
C VAL A 11 2.55 -9.94 -2.60
N ILE A 12 2.47 -8.69 -2.15
CA ILE A 12 1.45 -7.74 -2.60
C ILE A 12 1.57 -7.52 -4.12
N ASP A 13 2.77 -7.23 -4.62
CA ASP A 13 2.96 -6.82 -6.02
C ASP A 13 2.90 -7.98 -7.01
N LYS A 14 3.40 -9.17 -6.65
CA LYS A 14 3.47 -10.31 -7.57
C LYS A 14 2.31 -11.28 -7.46
N HIS A 15 1.58 -11.27 -6.34
CA HIS A 15 0.55 -12.27 -6.08
C HIS A 15 -0.81 -11.62 -5.76
N LEU A 16 -0.89 -10.71 -4.80
CA LEU A 16 -2.19 -10.21 -4.34
C LEU A 16 -2.83 -9.22 -5.31
N LEU A 17 -2.10 -8.18 -5.74
CA LEU A 17 -2.61 -7.18 -6.67
C LEU A 17 -2.98 -7.76 -8.04
N PRO A 18 -2.16 -8.62 -8.68
CA PRO A 18 -2.52 -9.21 -9.97
C PRO A 18 -3.73 -10.15 -9.92
N LEU A 19 -4.04 -10.71 -8.74
CA LEU A 19 -5.17 -11.63 -8.53
C LEU A 19 -6.41 -10.93 -7.96
N ALA A 20 -6.32 -9.64 -7.63
CA ALA A 20 -7.46 -8.88 -7.13
C ALA A 20 -8.44 -8.61 -8.28
N SER A 21 -9.61 -9.27 -8.25
CA SER A 21 -10.70 -9.02 -9.20
C SER A 21 -11.68 -7.96 -8.70
N GLU A 22 -11.84 -7.85 -7.38
CA GLU A 22 -12.77 -6.92 -6.75
C GLU A 22 -12.08 -5.63 -6.34
N VAL A 23 -12.80 -4.51 -6.46
CA VAL A 23 -12.27 -3.19 -6.08
C VAL A 23 -11.95 -3.14 -4.59
N GLU A 24 -12.80 -3.70 -3.74
CA GLU A 24 -12.59 -3.76 -2.29
C GLU A 24 -11.26 -4.45 -1.93
N SER A 25 -10.94 -5.56 -2.61
CA SER A 25 -9.65 -6.25 -2.43
C SER A 25 -8.47 -5.42 -2.95
N THR A 26 -8.65 -4.74 -4.09
CA THR A 26 -7.63 -3.87 -4.68
C THR A 26 -7.28 -2.70 -3.76
N VAL A 27 -8.30 -1.99 -3.25
CA VAL A 27 -8.17 -0.90 -2.27
C VAL A 27 -7.47 -1.42 -1.00
N PHE A 28 -7.91 -2.57 -0.48
CA PHE A 28 -7.31 -3.18 0.70
C PHE A 28 -5.82 -3.49 0.52
N TYR A 29 -5.41 -4.05 -0.63
CA TYR A 29 -4.01 -4.37 -0.89
C TYR A 29 -3.14 -3.13 -1.11
N TYR A 30 -3.64 -2.09 -1.78
CA TYR A 30 -2.92 -0.81 -1.89
C TYR A 30 -2.79 -0.09 -0.55
N LYS A 31 -3.84 -0.11 0.28
CA LYS A 31 -3.79 0.39 1.66
C LYS A 31 -2.74 -0.36 2.48
N MET A 32 -2.75 -1.69 2.41
CA MET A 32 -1.75 -2.54 3.07
C MET A 32 -0.32 -2.23 2.58
N LYS A 33 -0.15 -2.00 1.27
CA LYS A 33 1.12 -1.57 0.68
C LYS A 33 1.61 -0.24 1.26
N GLY A 34 0.70 0.73 1.39
CA GLY A 34 0.95 2.02 2.04
C GLY A 34 1.40 1.85 3.49
N ASP A 35 0.72 0.99 4.26
CA ASP A 35 1.03 0.69 5.66
C ASP A 35 2.43 0.09 5.83
N TYR A 36 2.82 -0.88 4.99
CA TYR A 36 4.16 -1.48 5.09
C TYR A 36 5.29 -0.52 4.69
N TYR A 37 5.07 0.35 3.70
CA TYR A 37 6.01 1.44 3.42
C TYR A 37 6.06 2.47 4.57
N ARG A 38 4.92 2.79 5.19
CA ARG A 38 4.88 3.67 6.36
C ARG A 38 5.70 3.09 7.51
N TYR A 39 5.53 1.81 7.84
CA TYR A 39 6.36 1.12 8.84
C TYR A 39 7.83 1.15 8.46
N LEU A 40 8.18 0.91 7.19
CA LEU A 40 9.57 0.97 6.75
C LEU A 40 10.17 2.39 6.94
N THR A 41 9.37 3.44 6.76
CA THR A 41 9.77 4.85 6.94
C THR A 41 10.21 5.14 8.38
N GLU A 42 9.63 4.46 9.38
CA GLU A 42 9.98 4.61 10.81
C GLU A 42 11.42 4.19 11.10
N PHE A 43 11.99 3.29 10.30
CA PHE A 43 13.35 2.75 10.47
C PHE A 43 14.37 3.34 9.49
N LYS A 44 13.92 4.18 8.55
CA LYS A 44 14.77 4.80 7.52
C LYS A 44 15.11 6.24 7.87
N THR A 45 16.25 6.72 7.38
CA THR A 45 16.74 8.08 7.62
C THR A 45 17.21 8.73 6.33
N GLY A 46 17.36 10.05 6.35
CA GLY A 46 17.88 10.82 5.21
C GLY A 46 17.07 10.61 3.93
N HIS A 47 17.77 10.37 2.83
CA HIS A 47 17.18 10.20 1.50
C HIS A 47 16.26 8.97 1.41
N GLU A 48 16.68 7.84 1.97
CA GLU A 48 15.87 6.61 1.95
C GLU A 48 14.53 6.80 2.66
N LYS A 49 14.50 7.58 3.74
CA LYS A 49 13.24 7.90 4.43
C LYS A 49 12.26 8.60 3.51
N LYS A 50 12.75 9.59 2.75
CA LYS A 50 11.93 10.35 1.81
C LYS A 50 11.40 9.45 0.69
N GLU A 51 12.26 8.63 0.08
CA GLU A 51 11.84 7.72 -0.98
C GLU A 51 10.75 6.74 -0.52
N VAL A 52 10.91 6.18 0.68
CA VAL A 52 9.95 5.22 1.24
C VAL A 52 8.65 5.92 1.64
N ALA A 53 8.72 7.14 2.16
CA ALA A 53 7.55 7.96 2.45
C ALA A 53 6.75 8.29 1.17
N ASP A 54 7.44 8.67 0.08
CA ASP A 54 6.82 8.95 -1.21
C ASP A 54 6.13 7.70 -1.79
N LYS A 55 6.71 6.51 -1.59
CA LYS A 55 6.08 5.23 -1.98
C LYS A 55 4.85 4.90 -1.14
N SER A 56 4.88 5.19 0.16
CA SER A 56 3.72 5.04 1.06
C SER A 56 2.57 5.95 0.60
N MET A 57 2.88 7.23 0.35
CA MET A 57 1.90 8.21 -0.11
C MET A 57 1.25 7.80 -1.42
N LYS A 58 2.04 7.42 -2.43
CA LYS A 58 1.52 6.96 -3.73
C LYS A 58 0.61 5.75 -3.62
N ALA A 59 0.92 4.81 -2.72
CA ALA A 59 0.09 3.63 -2.50
C ALA A 59 -1.26 4.01 -1.87
N TYR A 60 -1.27 4.93 -0.91
CA TYR A 60 -2.52 5.45 -0.35
C TYR A 60 -3.32 6.27 -1.34
N GLU A 61 -2.69 7.15 -2.13
CA GLU A 61 -3.37 7.92 -3.19
C GLU A 61 -4.05 6.98 -4.18
N THR A 62 -3.35 5.92 -4.60
CA THR A 62 -3.92 4.90 -5.49
C THR A 62 -5.11 4.18 -4.85
N ALA A 63 -4.99 3.79 -3.57
CA ALA A 63 -6.11 3.18 -2.83
C ALA A 63 -7.31 4.13 -2.74
N SER A 64 -7.08 5.41 -2.44
CA SER A 64 -8.13 6.43 -2.33
C SER A 64 -8.84 6.65 -3.66
N THR A 65 -8.12 6.73 -4.79
CA THR A 65 -8.75 6.85 -6.11
C THR A 65 -9.69 5.67 -6.39
N PHE A 66 -9.23 4.43 -6.20
CA PHE A 66 -10.09 3.25 -6.38
C PHE A 66 -11.29 3.22 -5.40
N ALA A 67 -11.11 3.71 -4.17
CA ALA A 67 -12.19 3.76 -3.19
C ALA A 67 -13.23 4.84 -3.54
N GLU A 68 -12.80 6.02 -3.98
CA GLU A 68 -13.68 7.14 -4.36
C GLU A 68 -14.51 6.82 -5.61
N ASP A 69 -13.95 6.06 -6.55
CA ASP A 69 -14.63 5.71 -7.79
C ASP A 69 -15.71 4.64 -7.61
N ASP A 70 -15.50 3.64 -6.73
CA ASP A 70 -16.31 2.41 -6.70
C ASP A 70 -16.83 1.99 -5.32
N LEU A 71 -16.37 2.59 -4.21
CA LEU A 71 -16.82 2.25 -2.86
C LEU A 71 -17.73 3.33 -2.25
N ALA A 72 -18.72 2.89 -1.48
CA ALA A 72 -19.54 3.81 -0.71
C ALA A 72 -18.70 4.47 0.39
N PRO A 73 -18.95 5.75 0.75
CA PRO A 73 -18.26 6.43 1.86
C PRO A 73 -18.43 5.75 3.23
N THR A 74 -19.36 4.81 3.36
CA THR A 74 -19.60 4.00 4.56
C THR A 74 -18.94 2.61 4.50
N ASN A 75 -18.19 2.31 3.44
CA ASN A 75 -17.39 1.10 3.37
C ASN A 75 -16.30 1.13 4.47
N PRO A 76 -16.07 0.03 5.20
CA PRO A 76 -15.15 0.03 6.34
C PRO A 76 -13.65 0.01 5.99
N ILE A 77 -13.29 -0.19 4.72
CA ILE A 77 -11.90 -0.25 4.25
C ILE A 77 -11.33 1.15 3.98
#